data_AF-D8TXA2-F1
#
_entry.id   AF-D8TXA2-F1
#
_cell.length_a   1.000
_cell.length_b   1.000
_cell.length_c   1.000
_cell.angle_alpha   90.00
_cell.angle_beta   90.00
_cell.angle_gamma   90.00
#
_symmetry.space_group_name_H-M   'P 1'
#
loop_
_entity.id
_entity.type
_entity.pdbx_description
1 polymer ?
#
loop_
_entity_poly.entity_id
_entity_poly.type
_entity_poly.pdbx_seq_one_letter_code
_entity_poly.pdbx_strand_id
1 'polypeptide(L)'
;MLLQIPLLSPPPPRFPPPPKAYLDLVITSITILVVAVPEGLPLAVTLALAFSVQRMLADNNLVRQLGACEAMGSATTICSDKTGTLTSNDMTVVRLWAAGR
;
A
#
# COMPACT_ATOMS: atom_id res chain seq x y z
N MET A 1 -8.54 -7.03 -18.98
CA MET A 1 -9.21 -8.31 -19.33
C MET A 1 -10.62 -8.34 -18.73
N LEU A 2 -11.41 -7.30 -19.05
CA LEU A 2 -12.81 -7.11 -18.67
C LEU A 2 -13.69 -7.45 -19.88
N LEU A 3 -13.47 -8.63 -20.48
CA LEU A 3 -14.02 -8.97 -21.79
C LEU A 3 -15.04 -10.12 -21.75
N GLN A 4 -15.71 -10.31 -20.60
CA GLN A 4 -16.93 -11.13 -20.49
C GLN A 4 -17.86 -10.60 -19.39
N ILE A 5 -18.18 -9.30 -19.40
CA ILE A 5 -19.54 -8.93 -18.94
C ILE A 5 -20.42 -9.43 -20.09
N PRO A 6 -21.23 -10.49 -19.89
CA PRO A 6 -22.06 -10.99 -20.97
C PRO A 6 -23.04 -9.89 -21.35
N LEU A 7 -22.74 -9.27 -22.48
CA LEU A 7 -23.62 -8.48 -23.31
C LEU A 7 -24.64 -9.43 -23.97
N LEU A 8 -25.39 -10.14 -23.13
CA LEU A 8 -26.63 -10.81 -23.51
C LEU A 8 -27.61 -10.56 -22.37
N SER A 9 -28.22 -9.39 -22.39
CA SER A 9 -29.51 -9.18 -21.74
C SER A 9 -30.42 -10.34 -22.14
N PRO A 10 -30.87 -11.23 -21.23
CA PRO A 10 -31.93 -12.15 -21.58
C PRO A 10 -33.15 -11.30 -22.01
N PRO A 11 -33.87 -11.68 -23.09
CA PRO A 11 -35.09 -10.98 -23.47
C PRO A 11 -36.02 -10.87 -22.26
N PRO A 12 -36.76 -9.75 -22.11
CA PRO A 12 -37.59 -9.52 -20.92
C PRO A 12 -38.50 -10.73 -20.69
N PRO A 13 -38.54 -11.28 -19.45
CA PRO A 13 -39.29 -12.48 -19.17
C PRO A 13 -40.75 -12.24 -19.51
N ARG A 14 -41.30 -13.05 -20.43
CA ARG A 14 -42.75 -13.17 -20.58
C ARG A 14 -43.27 -13.77 -19.27
N PHE A 15 -44.10 -13.01 -18.55
CA PHE A 15 -44.73 -13.46 -17.31
C PHE A 15 -45.50 -14.78 -17.53
N PRO A 16 -45.47 -15.75 -16.60
CA PRO A 16 -44.58 -15.91 -15.44
C PRO A 16 -43.27 -16.65 -15.81
N PRO A 17 -42.08 -16.16 -15.37
CA PRO A 17 -40.81 -16.81 -15.64
C PRO A 17 -40.65 -18.14 -14.87
N PRO A 18 -39.92 -19.12 -15.43
CA PRO A 18 -39.64 -20.37 -14.74
C PRO A 18 -38.78 -20.12 -13.48
N PRO A 19 -38.89 -20.95 -12.42
CA PRO A 19 -38.17 -20.75 -11.16
C PRO A 19 -36.65 -20.56 -11.29
N LYS A 20 -36.05 -21.15 -12.34
CA LYS A 20 -34.61 -21.04 -12.64
C LYS A 20 -34.17 -19.63 -13.04
N ALA A 21 -35.04 -18.86 -13.72
CA ALA A 21 -34.69 -17.52 -14.20
C ALA A 21 -34.44 -16.52 -13.06
N TYR A 22 -35.10 -16.70 -11.92
CA TYR A 22 -34.83 -15.88 -10.73
C TYR A 22 -33.45 -16.17 -10.13
N LEU A 23 -33.03 -17.44 -10.13
CA LEU A 23 -31.70 -17.83 -9.66
C LEU A 23 -30.61 -17.25 -10.56
N ASP A 24 -30.79 -17.30 -11.87
CA ASP A 24 -29.81 -16.77 -12.84
C ASP A 24 -29.61 -15.25 -12.68
N LEU A 25 -30.68 -14.50 -12.44
CA LEU A 25 -30.61 -13.05 -12.19
C LEU A 25 -29.87 -12.74 -10.87
N VAL A 26 -30.11 -13.52 -9.82
CA VAL A 26 -29.42 -13.35 -8.53
C VAL A 26 -27.93 -13.70 -8.66
N ILE A 27 -27.60 -14.80 -9.32
CA ILE A 27 -26.20 -15.21 -9.52
C ILE A 27 -25.44 -14.18 -10.37
N THR A 28 -26.07 -13.64 -11.42
CA THR A 28 -25.47 -12.62 -12.29
C THR A 28 -25.22 -11.31 -11.55
N SER A 29 -26.14 -10.86 -10.70
CA SER A 29 -25.97 -9.64 -9.92
C SER A 29 -24.85 -9.76 -8.88
N ILE A 30 -24.74 -10.91 -8.20
CA ILE A 30 -23.66 -11.17 -7.23
C ILE A 30 -22.29 -11.24 -7.92
N THR A 31 -22.20 -11.84 -9.11
CA THR A 31 -20.93 -11.92 -9.84
C THR A 31 -20.43 -10.55 -10.28
N ILE A 32 -21.31 -9.66 -10.73
CA ILE A 32 -20.94 -8.28 -11.06
C ILE A 32 -20.44 -7.54 -9.80
N LEU A 33 -21.08 -7.74 -8.65
CA LEU A 33 -20.67 -7.15 -7.37
C LEU A 33 -19.25 -7.57 -6.97
N VAL A 34 -18.95 -8.87 -7.00
CA VAL A 34 -17.63 -9.41 -6.61
C VAL A 34 -16.52 -8.95 -7.56
N VAL A 35 -16.79 -8.85 -8.86
CA VAL A 35 -15.80 -8.32 -9.84
C VAL A 35 -15.54 -6.84 -9.63
N ALA A 36 -16.54 -6.07 -9.19
CA ALA A 36 -16.41 -4.63 -8.94
C ALA A 36 -15.61 -4.31 -7.67
N VAL A 37 -15.56 -5.21 -6.68
CA VAL A 37 -14.79 -5.02 -5.44
C VAL A 37 -13.47 -5.80 -5.53
N PRO A 38 -12.33 -5.12 -5.75
CA PRO A 38 -11.05 -5.80 -5.89
C PRO A 38 -10.47 -6.19 -4.51
N GLU A 39 -10.95 -7.32 -3.97
CA GLU A 39 -10.47 -7.88 -2.69
C GLU A 39 -8.97 -8.21 -2.67
N GLY A 40 -8.35 -8.37 -3.85
CA GLY A 40 -6.92 -8.65 -4.00
C GLY A 40 -6.00 -7.43 -3.87
N LEU A 41 -6.53 -6.21 -4.03
CA LEU A 41 -5.72 -4.99 -3.98
C LEU A 41 -5.11 -4.72 -2.59
N PRO A 42 -5.85 -4.78 -1.46
CA PRO A 42 -5.24 -4.61 -0.14
C PRO A 42 -4.21 -5.70 0.19
N LEU A 43 -4.40 -6.92 -0.33
CA LEU A 43 -3.44 -8.02 -0.18
C LEU A 43 -2.14 -7.75 -0.93
N ALA A 44 -2.21 -7.25 -2.17
CA ALA A 44 -1.02 -6.92 -2.94
C ALA A 44 -0.18 -5.81 -2.27
N VAL A 45 -0.82 -4.77 -1.75
CA VAL A 45 -0.14 -3.65 -1.08
C VAL A 45 0.54 -4.10 0.21
N THR A 46 -0.14 -4.90 1.04
CA THR A 46 0.43 -5.40 2.29
C THR A 46 1.63 -6.32 2.07
N LEU A 47 1.58 -7.20 1.06
CA LEU A 47 2.71 -8.05 0.69
C LEU A 47 3.91 -7.24 0.20
N ALA A 48 3.67 -6.24 -0.66
CA ALA A 48 4.73 -5.36 -1.13
C ALA A 48 5.40 -4.60 0.01
N LEU A 49 4.61 -4.04 0.95
CA LEU A 49 5.11 -3.34 2.12
C LEU A 49 5.88 -4.29 3.06
N ALA A 50 5.36 -5.49 3.32
CA ALA A 50 6.02 -6.47 4.17
C ALA A 50 7.42 -6.86 3.61
N PHE A 51 7.51 -7.10 2.30
CA PHE A 51 8.79 -7.37 1.65
C PHE A 51 9.75 -6.17 1.74
N SER A 52 9.24 -4.94 1.55
CA SER A 52 10.05 -3.74 1.67
C SER A 52 10.62 -3.55 3.09
N VAL A 53 9.82 -3.83 4.14
CA VAL A 53 10.27 -3.75 5.53
C VAL A 53 11.36 -4.78 5.83
N GLN A 54 11.22 -6.01 5.32
CA GLN A 54 12.28 -7.03 5.47
C GLN A 54 13.60 -6.58 4.87
N ARG A 55 13.57 -5.94 3.70
CA ARG A 55 14.76 -5.39 3.05
C ARG A 55 15.34 -4.20 3.83
N MET A 56 14.50 -3.27 4.28
CA MET A 56 14.93 -2.13 5.09
C MET A 56 15.58 -2.56 6.41
N LEU A 57 15.09 -3.65 7.02
CA LEU A 57 15.67 -4.19 8.24
C LEU A 57 17.10 -4.72 8.00
N ALA A 58 17.37 -5.32 6.85
CA ALA A 58 18.73 -5.74 6.47
C ALA A 58 19.68 -4.53 6.30
N ASP A 59 19.13 -3.38 5.93
CA ASP A 59 19.86 -2.11 5.79
C ASP A 59 19.92 -1.30 7.11
N ASN A 60 19.71 -1.95 8.26
CA ASN A 60 19.66 -1.34 9.61
C ASN A 60 18.55 -0.30 9.83
N ASN A 61 17.47 -0.34 9.05
CA ASN A 61 16.30 0.51 9.23
C ASN A 61 15.10 -0.29 9.76
N LEU A 62 14.82 -0.17 11.07
CA LEU A 62 13.69 -0.83 11.71
C LEU A 62 12.40 -0.02 11.53
N VAL A 63 11.56 -0.45 10.60
CA VAL A 63 10.23 0.14 10.40
C VAL A 63 9.21 -0.47 11.36
N ARG A 64 8.63 0.35 12.24
CA ARG A 64 7.67 -0.08 13.27
C ARG A 64 6.21 -0.09 12.80
N GLN A 65 5.89 0.66 11.74
CA GLN A 65 4.54 0.78 11.18
C GLN A 65 4.61 0.66 9.66
N LEU A 66 3.83 -0.26 9.07
CA LEU A 66 3.86 -0.52 7.62
C LEU A 66 3.51 0.73 6.79
N GLY A 67 2.57 1.56 7.26
CA GLY A 67 2.20 2.82 6.58
C GLY A 67 3.32 3.87 6.57
N ALA A 68 4.31 3.77 7.45
CA ALA A 68 5.44 4.68 7.45
C ALA A 68 6.34 4.49 6.21
N CYS A 69 6.46 3.26 5.70
CA CYS A 69 7.17 2.98 4.45
C CYS A 69 6.53 3.69 3.26
N GLU A 70 5.20 3.68 3.19
CA GLU A 70 4.45 4.35 2.13
C GLU A 70 4.59 5.88 2.24
N ALA A 71 4.37 6.42 3.45
CA ALA A 71 4.47 7.86 3.69
C ALA A 71 5.87 8.40 3.39
N MET A 72 6.93 7.67 3.77
CA MET A 72 8.32 8.06 3.53
C MET A 72 8.63 8.21 2.03
N GLY A 73 7.98 7.42 1.16
CA GLY A 73 8.15 7.54 -0.29
C GLY A 73 7.70 8.88 -0.88
N SER A 74 6.86 9.62 -0.16
CA SER A 74 6.36 10.95 -0.54
C SER A 74 6.98 12.09 0.27
N ALA A 75 7.96 11.82 1.13
CA ALA A 75 8.60 12.83 1.95
C ALA A 75 9.41 13.82 1.09
N THR A 76 9.11 15.12 1.22
CA THR A 76 9.81 16.19 0.49
C THR A 76 10.80 16.95 1.36
N THR A 77 10.74 16.80 2.69
CA THR A 77 11.62 17.48 3.65
C THR A 77 11.99 16.51 4.76
N ILE A 78 13.28 16.43 5.08
CA ILE A 78 13.81 15.60 6.17
C ILE A 78 14.36 16.54 7.24
N CYS A 79 13.69 16.57 8.39
CA CYS A 79 14.18 17.27 9.57
C CYS A 79 15.10 16.31 10.36
N SER A 80 16.41 16.37 10.12
CA SER A 80 17.39 15.63 10.92
C SER A 80 17.85 16.44 12.12
N ASP A 81 18.03 15.76 13.25
CA ASP A 81 18.73 16.35 14.39
C ASP A 81 20.24 16.45 14.11
N LYS A 82 20.93 17.37 14.78
CA LYS A 82 22.35 17.59 14.58
C LYS A 82 23.20 16.60 15.36
N THR A 83 23.05 16.59 16.69
CA THR A 83 23.96 15.88 17.59
C THR A 83 23.61 14.40 17.63
N GLY A 84 24.58 13.53 17.29
CA GLY A 84 24.35 12.07 17.30
C GLY A 84 23.55 11.54 16.11
N THR A 85 23.12 12.40 15.17
CA THR A 85 22.54 11.99 13.88
C THR A 85 23.40 12.47 12.71
N LEU A 86 23.64 13.78 12.59
CA LEU A 86 24.56 14.33 11.57
C LEU A 86 26.02 14.34 12.05
N THR A 87 26.24 14.45 13.36
CA THR A 87 27.57 14.34 13.97
C THR A 87 27.73 12.99 14.64
N SER A 88 28.95 12.44 14.66
CA SER A 88 29.28 11.19 15.37
C SER A 88 29.19 11.31 16.90
N ASN A 89 28.78 12.47 17.43
CA ASN A 89 28.80 12.81 18.85
C ASN A 89 30.18 12.67 19.54
N ASP A 90 31.26 12.55 18.75
CA ASP A 90 32.64 12.51 19.21
C ASP A 90 33.24 13.93 19.22
N MET A 91 33.17 14.60 20.36
CA MET A 91 33.65 15.97 20.48
C MET A 91 35.16 16.02 20.68
N THR A 92 35.87 16.66 19.75
CA THR A 92 37.32 16.88 19.83
C THR A 92 37.64 18.37 19.77
N VAL A 93 38.67 18.78 20.51
CA VAL A 93 39.15 20.17 20.49
C VAL A 93 40.03 20.35 19.24
N VAL A 94 39.49 20.99 18.22
CA VAL A 94 40.19 21.21 16.93
C VAL A 94 41.11 22.43 16.98
N ARG A 95 40.76 23.44 17.77
CA ARG A 95 41.56 24.64 17.97
C ARG A 95 41.45 25.11 19.42
N LEU A 96 42.60 25.49 19.97
CA LEU A 96 42.71 26.13 21.27
C LEU A 96 43.57 27.37 21.07
N TRP A 97 43.07 28.52 21.52
CA TRP A 97 43.81 29.78 21.45
C TRP A 97 44.44 30.05 22.80
N ALA A 98 45.77 30.17 22.85
CA ALA A 98 46.51 30.37 24.09
C ALA A 98 47.63 31.40 23.89
N ALA A 99 47.61 32.45 24.72
CA ALA A 99 48.65 33.48 24.77
C ALA A 99 48.91 34.25 23.45
N GLY A 100 47.85 34.68 22.76
CA GLY A 100 48.00 35.59 21.60
C GLY A 100 48.31 34.90 20.27
N ARG A 101 48.36 33.56 20.23
CA ARG A 101 48.48 32.74 19.01
C ARG A 101 47.52 31.56 19.06
#